data_AF-A0A7D9M598-F1
#
_entry.id   AF-A0A7D9M598-F1
#
_cell.length_a   1.000
_cell.length_b   1.000
_cell.length_c   1.000
_cell.angle_alpha   90.00
_cell.angle_beta   90.00
_cell.angle_gamma   90.00
#
_symmetry.space_group_name_H-M   'P 1'
#
loop_
_entity.id
_entity.type
_entity.pdbx_description
1 polymer ?
#
loop_
_entity_poly.entity_id
_entity_poly.type
_entity_poly.pdbx_seq_one_letter_code
_entity_poly.pdbx_strand_id
1 'polypeptide(L)'
;EGGTAVDAVEAAVRVLEDNVFFNAGYGSVLNRNGEVECGAMIMEGHTLNNGAVISGRHFKNPVSLSKEIMYESSCCALSGDGALEFAREKNFPICKPEELIHTPGPTPADGPDTSRTDTVAAVAIDANGHLACATST
;
A
#
# COMPACT_ATOMS: atom_id res chain seq x y z
N GLU A 1 0.38 12.61 20.07
CA GLU A 1 1.75 12.06 20.20
C GLU A 1 2.62 12.71 19.13
N GLY A 2 3.92 12.92 19.39
CA GLY A 2 4.85 13.64 18.51
C GLY A 2 5.57 12.75 17.48
N GLY A 3 4.82 11.92 16.74
CA GLY A 3 5.36 11.03 15.70
C GLY A 3 5.81 11.75 14.43
N THR A 4 6.50 11.03 13.54
CA THR A 4 6.98 11.58 12.26
C THR A 4 5.86 11.67 11.22
N ALA A 5 6.03 12.53 10.21
CA ALA A 5 5.08 12.60 9.09
C ALA A 5 4.99 11.26 8.33
N VAL A 6 6.12 10.53 8.21
CA VAL A 6 6.19 9.21 7.56
C VAL A 6 5.34 8.18 8.31
N ASP A 7 5.47 8.12 9.64
CA ASP A 7 4.64 7.21 10.47
C ASP A 7 3.16 7.54 10.34
N ALA A 8 2.81 8.83 10.29
CA ALA A 8 1.43 9.28 10.17
C ALA A 8 0.80 8.85 8.83
N VAL A 9 1.48 9.06 7.70
CA VAL A 9 0.94 8.68 6.39
C VAL A 9 0.91 7.17 6.20
N GLU A 10 1.90 6.42 6.72
CA GLU A 10 1.88 4.96 6.72
C GLU A 10 0.65 4.45 7.49
N ALA A 11 0.47 4.91 8.74
CA ALA A 11 -0.63 4.46 9.57
C ALA A 11 -2.01 4.78 8.94
N ALA A 12 -2.15 5.98 8.37
CA ALA A 12 -3.38 6.37 7.68
C ALA A 12 -3.68 5.46 6.48
N VAL A 13 -2.69 5.19 5.63
CA VAL A 13 -2.89 4.33 4.46
C VAL A 13 -3.12 2.88 4.85
N ARG A 14 -2.44 2.36 5.88
CA ARG A 14 -2.69 0.99 6.41
C ARG A 14 -4.15 0.80 6.83
N VAL A 15 -4.74 1.79 7.50
CA VAL A 15 -6.16 1.75 7.89
C VAL A 15 -7.07 1.66 6.67
N LEU A 16 -6.70 2.32 5.58
CA LEU A 16 -7.45 2.29 4.33
C LEU A 16 -7.24 0.96 3.57
N GLU A 17 -6.03 0.42 3.54
CA GLU A 17 -5.70 -0.91 2.96
C GLU A 17 -6.40 -2.07 3.69
N ASP A 18 -6.59 -1.94 5.00
CA ASP A 18 -7.31 -2.94 5.80
C ASP A 18 -8.84 -2.85 5.59
N ASN A 19 -9.33 -1.77 4.98
CA ASN A 19 -10.75 -1.52 4.78
C ASN A 19 -11.19 -1.95 3.37
N VAL A 20 -12.06 -2.95 3.37
CA VAL A 20 -12.63 -3.60 2.18
C VAL A 20 -13.35 -2.66 1.20
N PHE A 21 -13.76 -1.48 1.64
CA PHE A 21 -14.46 -0.51 0.78
C PHE A 21 -13.51 0.32 -0.09
N PHE A 22 -12.20 0.22 0.10
CA PHE A 22 -11.22 0.93 -0.71
C PHE A 22 -10.44 -0.02 -1.61
N ASN A 23 -10.12 0.44 -2.81
CA ASN A 23 -9.31 -0.31 -3.77
C ASN A 23 -7.82 -0.21 -3.39
N ALA A 24 -7.44 -0.86 -2.30
CA ALA A 24 -6.06 -1.03 -1.85
C ALA A 24 -5.98 -2.20 -0.86
N GLY A 25 -4.86 -2.92 -0.84
CA GLY A 25 -4.61 -4.01 0.09
C GLY A 25 -5.71 -5.08 0.06
N TYR A 26 -6.49 -5.21 1.14
CA TYR A 26 -7.54 -6.21 1.28
C TYR A 26 -8.80 -5.93 0.42
N GLY A 27 -9.04 -4.67 0.04
CA GLY A 27 -10.16 -4.29 -0.83
C GLY A 27 -9.78 -4.15 -2.30
N SER A 28 -8.55 -4.50 -2.68
CA SER A 28 -8.07 -4.34 -4.06
C SER A 28 -8.91 -5.10 -5.09
N VAL A 29 -9.12 -4.46 -6.23
CA VAL A 29 -9.74 -5.08 -7.41
C VAL A 29 -8.86 -6.18 -7.97
N LEU A 30 -9.51 -7.12 -8.66
CA LEU A 30 -8.83 -8.25 -9.28
C LEU A 30 -8.30 -7.88 -10.67
N ASN A 31 -7.11 -8.40 -10.98
CA ASN A 31 -6.57 -8.35 -12.33
C ASN A 31 -7.34 -9.29 -13.29
N ARG A 32 -6.89 -9.39 -14.54
CA ARG A 32 -7.53 -10.24 -15.58
C ARG A 32 -7.54 -11.73 -15.25
N ASN A 33 -6.67 -12.18 -14.34
CA ASN A 33 -6.56 -13.56 -13.90
C ASN A 33 -7.38 -13.83 -12.62
N GLY A 34 -8.07 -12.82 -12.07
CA GLY A 34 -8.79 -12.96 -10.81
C GLY A 34 -7.89 -12.86 -9.57
N GLU A 35 -6.71 -12.26 -9.69
CA GLU A 35 -5.72 -12.15 -8.62
C GLU A 35 -5.59 -10.69 -8.15
N VAL A 36 -5.26 -10.48 -6.86
CA VAL A 36 -4.89 -9.15 -6.35
C VAL A 36 -3.44 -8.86 -6.71
N GLU A 37 -3.22 -7.75 -7.42
CA GLU A 37 -1.92 -7.15 -7.67
C GLU A 37 -1.95 -5.70 -7.21
N CYS A 38 -1.14 -5.36 -6.22
CA CYS A 38 -1.16 -4.06 -5.58
C CYS A 38 0.09 -3.24 -5.89
N GLY A 39 -0.04 -1.92 -5.80
CA GLY A 39 1.06 -0.98 -5.89
C GLY A 39 0.98 0.04 -4.77
N ALA A 40 2.10 0.33 -4.12
CA ALA A 40 2.16 1.38 -3.10
C ALA A 40 3.49 2.12 -3.16
N MET A 41 3.48 3.36 -2.65
CA MET A 41 4.67 4.16 -2.48
C MET A 41 4.58 5.03 -1.22
N ILE A 42 5.74 5.35 -0.65
CA ILE A 42 5.88 6.31 0.44
C ILE A 42 7.13 7.16 0.23
N MET A 43 7.06 8.44 0.59
CA MET A 43 8.16 9.38 0.43
C MET A 43 8.27 10.33 1.62
N GLU A 44 9.49 10.56 2.09
CA GLU A 44 9.85 11.60 3.04
C GLU A 44 10.34 12.85 2.28
N GLY A 45 9.66 13.98 2.47
CA GLY A 45 9.93 15.21 1.73
C GLY A 45 11.21 15.93 2.15
N HIS A 46 11.71 15.71 3.37
CA HIS A 46 12.92 16.39 3.85
C HIS A 46 14.21 15.80 3.26
N THR A 47 14.30 14.47 3.19
CA THR A 47 15.47 13.74 2.68
C THR A 47 15.32 13.29 1.23
N LEU A 48 14.09 13.37 0.69
CA LEU A 48 13.67 12.76 -0.57
C LEU A 48 13.80 11.23 -0.59
N ASN A 49 14.00 10.60 0.57
CA ASN A 49 14.01 9.15 0.66
C ASN A 49 12.62 8.60 0.32
N ASN A 50 12.58 7.51 -0.42
CA ASN A 50 11.34 6.93 -0.91
C ASN A 50 11.48 5.43 -1.15
N GLY A 51 10.35 4.75 -1.09
CA GLY A 51 10.23 3.33 -1.36
C GLY A 51 8.90 3.02 -2.02
N ALA A 52 8.90 2.02 -2.89
CA ALA A 52 7.70 1.60 -3.62
C ALA A 52 7.71 0.10 -3.92
N VAL A 53 6.52 -0.48 -3.96
CA VAL A 53 6.26 -1.80 -4.51
C VAL A 53 5.34 -1.68 -5.73
N ILE A 54 5.68 -2.39 -6.80
CA ILE A 54 4.94 -2.41 -8.07
C ILE A 54 4.52 -3.84 -8.38
N SER A 55 3.25 -4.07 -8.73
CA SER A 55 2.72 -5.42 -9.01
C SER A 55 3.03 -6.41 -7.88
N GLY A 56 2.94 -5.92 -6.64
CA GLY A 56 3.15 -6.70 -5.44
C GLY A 56 2.00 -7.68 -5.23
N ARG A 57 2.34 -8.92 -4.89
CA ARG A 57 1.39 -9.97 -4.54
C ARG A 57 1.73 -10.43 -3.13
N HIS A 58 0.72 -10.94 -2.39
CA HIS A 58 0.87 -11.47 -1.04
C HIS A 58 1.05 -10.45 0.10
N PHE A 59 0.82 -9.16 -0.15
CA PHE A 59 0.99 -8.11 0.87
C PHE A 59 -0.36 -7.52 1.25
N LYS A 60 -0.76 -7.71 2.50
CA LYS A 60 -1.97 -7.07 3.03
C LYS A 60 -1.81 -5.55 3.13
N ASN A 61 -0.61 -5.10 3.49
CA ASN A 61 -0.30 -3.68 3.64
C ASN A 61 0.93 -3.29 2.80
N PRO A 62 0.78 -3.11 1.47
CA PRO A 62 1.90 -2.77 0.59
C PRO A 62 2.56 -1.41 0.91
N VAL A 63 1.85 -0.47 1.56
CA VAL A 63 2.47 0.79 2.02
C VAL A 63 3.57 0.55 3.07
N SER A 64 3.39 -0.42 3.96
CA SER A 64 4.40 -0.77 4.96
C SER A 64 5.60 -1.47 4.32
N LEU A 65 5.37 -2.31 3.32
CA LEU A 65 6.48 -2.86 2.53
C LEU A 65 7.25 -1.75 1.81
N SER A 66 6.55 -0.74 1.30
CA SER A 66 7.17 0.43 0.66
C SER A 66 8.04 1.21 1.65
N LYS A 67 7.61 1.36 2.90
CA LYS A 67 8.42 1.96 3.97
C LYS A 67 9.64 1.12 4.33
N GLU A 68 9.50 -0.21 4.36
CA GLU A 68 10.63 -1.11 4.54
C GLU A 68 11.64 -0.94 3.39
N ILE A 69 11.19 -0.93 2.13
CA ILE A 69 12.04 -0.69 0.96
C ILE A 69 12.78 0.65 1.08
N MET A 70 12.10 1.71 1.52
CA MET A 70 12.68 3.04 1.70
C MET A 70 13.87 3.06 2.66
N TYR A 71 13.85 2.27 3.74
CA TYR A 71 14.91 2.27 4.74
C TYR A 71 15.95 1.16 4.54
N GLU A 72 15.56 0.05 3.96
CA GLU A 72 16.30 -1.21 4.04
C GLU A 72 16.74 -1.78 2.67
N SER A 73 16.39 -1.11 1.57
CA SER A 73 16.80 -1.47 0.21
C SER A 73 17.80 -0.47 -0.38
N SER A 74 18.63 -0.94 -1.32
CA SER A 74 19.49 -0.08 -2.14
C SER A 74 18.73 0.59 -3.31
N CYS A 75 17.51 0.16 -3.57
CA CYS A 75 16.67 0.62 -4.68
C CYS A 75 15.40 1.29 -4.14
N CYS A 76 14.93 2.32 -4.84
CA CYS A 76 13.70 3.03 -4.47
C CYS A 76 12.40 2.28 -4.81
N ALA A 77 12.46 1.25 -5.66
CA ALA A 77 11.29 0.48 -6.05
C ALA A 77 11.66 -0.98 -6.30
N LEU A 78 10.79 -1.89 -5.87
CA LEU A 78 10.85 -3.31 -6.20
C LEU A 78 9.55 -3.74 -6.87
N SER A 79 9.60 -4.79 -7.68
CA SER A 79 8.42 -5.26 -8.42
C SER A 79 8.25 -6.76 -8.37
N GLY A 80 6.99 -7.20 -8.40
CA GLY A 80 6.61 -8.62 -8.50
C GLY A 80 7.40 -9.51 -7.55
N ASP A 81 8.05 -10.52 -8.12
CA ASP A 81 8.79 -11.54 -7.35
C ASP A 81 10.01 -10.94 -6.62
N GLY A 82 10.63 -9.88 -7.15
CA GLY A 82 11.73 -9.19 -6.47
C GLY A 82 11.29 -8.50 -5.18
N ALA A 83 10.06 -7.97 -5.14
CA ALA A 83 9.48 -7.44 -3.90
C ALA A 83 9.17 -8.57 -2.91
N LEU A 84 8.74 -9.74 -3.39
CA LEU A 84 8.46 -10.92 -2.56
C LEU A 84 9.72 -11.53 -1.97
N GLU A 85 10.81 -11.58 -2.72
CA GLU A 85 12.13 -12.01 -2.23
C GLU A 85 12.64 -11.07 -1.13
N PHE A 86 12.57 -9.76 -1.36
CA PHE A 86 12.93 -8.76 -0.35
C PHE A 86 12.07 -8.89 0.92
N ALA A 87 10.75 -9.05 0.77
CA ALA A 87 9.85 -9.25 1.89
C ALA A 87 10.25 -10.48 2.72
N ARG A 88 10.64 -11.59 2.08
CA ARG A 88 11.13 -12.79 2.79
C ARG A 88 12.44 -12.53 3.52
N GLU A 89 13.39 -11.84 2.89
CA GLU A 89 14.67 -11.48 3.50
C GLU A 89 14.48 -10.64 4.77
N LYS A 90 13.58 -9.66 4.72
CA LYS A 90 13.25 -8.78 5.85
C LYS A 90 12.27 -9.36 6.86
N ASN A 91 11.85 -10.63 6.68
CA ASN A 91 10.81 -11.27 7.49
C ASN A 91 9.49 -10.47 7.54
N PHE A 92 9.19 -9.75 6.46
CA PHE A 92 7.95 -9.00 6.32
C PHE A 92 6.75 -9.97 6.22
N PRO A 93 5.58 -9.65 6.82
CA PRO A 93 4.41 -10.51 6.75
C PRO A 93 3.92 -10.75 5.32
N ILE A 94 3.78 -12.03 4.94
CA ILE A 94 3.31 -12.49 3.64
C ILE A 94 2.04 -13.31 3.88
N CYS A 95 1.00 -13.08 3.09
CA CYS A 95 -0.28 -13.80 3.16
C CYS A 95 -0.54 -14.62 1.89
N LYS A 96 -1.46 -15.58 1.97
CA LYS A 96 -1.89 -16.32 0.80
C LYS A 96 -2.77 -15.43 -0.10
N PRO A 97 -2.74 -15.59 -1.43
CA PRO A 97 -3.55 -14.78 -2.34
C PRO A 97 -5.05 -14.77 -1.98
N GLU A 98 -5.58 -15.89 -1.52
CA GLU A 98 -7.01 -16.03 -1.18
C GLU A 98 -7.41 -15.19 0.03
N GLU A 99 -6.45 -14.83 0.89
CA GLU A 99 -6.67 -13.95 2.05
C GLU A 99 -6.84 -12.47 1.66
N LEU A 100 -6.47 -12.10 0.43
CA LEU A 100 -6.63 -10.74 -0.10
C LEU A 100 -7.89 -10.58 -0.94
N ILE A 101 -8.53 -11.68 -1.35
CA ILE A 101 -9.69 -11.64 -2.22
C ILE A 101 -10.94 -11.45 -1.37
N HIS A 102 -11.50 -10.25 -1.41
CA HIS A 102 -12.87 -10.03 -0.94
C HIS A 102 -13.86 -10.28 -2.08
N THR A 103 -14.88 -11.09 -1.82
CA THR A 103 -16.03 -11.21 -2.72
C THR A 103 -17.11 -10.24 -2.23
N PRO A 104 -17.31 -9.07 -2.88
CA PRO A 104 -18.39 -8.19 -2.48
C PRO A 104 -19.73 -8.91 -2.61
N GLY A 105 -20.64 -8.66 -1.66
CA GLY A 105 -22.06 -8.98 -1.84
C GLY A 105 -22.65 -8.20 -3.02
N PRO A 106 -23.91 -8.45 -3.42
CA PRO A 106 -24.53 -7.72 -4.52
C PRO A 106 -24.43 -6.21 -4.27
N THR A 107 -23.67 -5.51 -5.12
CA THR A 107 -23.65 -4.05 -5.15
C THR A 107 -25.04 -3.55 -5.56
N PRO A 108 -25.60 -2.53 -4.90
CA PRO A 108 -26.80 -1.88 -5.39
C PRO A 108 -26.56 -1.44 -6.84
N ALA A 109 -27.46 -1.83 -7.74
CA ALA A 109 -27.32 -1.64 -9.18
C ALA A 109 -27.27 -0.16 -9.66
N ASP A 110 -27.47 0.79 -8.74
CA ASP A 110 -27.77 2.19 -9.06
C ASP A 110 -26.75 3.18 -8.45
N GLY A 111 -25.46 2.85 -8.50
CA GLY A 111 -24.36 3.75 -8.12
C GLY A 111 -23.41 4.03 -9.29
N PRO A 112 -22.65 5.15 -9.29
CA PRO A 112 -21.58 5.36 -10.27
C PRO A 112 -20.58 4.20 -10.20
N ASP A 113 -20.05 3.79 -11.36
CA ASP A 113 -19.02 2.75 -11.45
C ASP A 113 -17.72 3.21 -10.77
N THR A 114 -17.51 2.79 -9.52
CA THR A 114 -16.31 3.11 -8.74
C THR A 114 -15.17 2.12 -8.97
N SER A 115 -15.31 1.16 -9.89
CA SER A 115 -14.32 0.09 -10.13
C SER A 115 -12.92 0.58 -10.51
N ARG A 116 -12.76 1.89 -10.79
CA ARG A 116 -11.50 2.52 -11.19
C ARG A 116 -11.04 3.69 -10.30
N THR A 117 -11.76 4.04 -9.23
CA THR A 117 -11.59 5.36 -8.58
C THR A 117 -11.18 5.35 -7.11
N ASP A 118 -10.92 4.18 -6.52
CA ASP A 118 -10.83 4.07 -5.06
C ASP A 118 -9.39 3.89 -4.53
N THR A 119 -8.39 4.42 -5.24
CA THR A 119 -7.00 4.55 -4.77
C THR A 119 -6.95 5.42 -3.52
N VAL A 120 -6.10 5.03 -2.56
CA VAL A 120 -6.01 5.71 -1.26
C VAL A 120 -4.67 6.43 -1.12
N ALA A 121 -4.68 7.57 -0.44
CA ALA A 121 -3.47 8.35 -0.20
C ALA A 121 -3.59 9.15 1.09
N ALA A 122 -2.42 9.48 1.66
CA ALA A 122 -2.29 10.38 2.79
C ALA A 122 -1.13 11.33 2.58
N VAL A 123 -1.26 12.56 3.10
CA VAL A 123 -0.20 13.56 3.21
C VAL A 123 -0.19 14.09 4.64
N ALA A 124 1.00 14.33 5.19
CA ALA A 124 1.13 14.86 6.54
C ALA A 124 2.30 15.84 6.64
N ILE A 125 2.20 16.75 7.61
CA ILE A 125 3.30 17.57 8.10
C ILE A 125 3.45 17.30 9.61
N ASP A 126 4.67 17.07 10.08
CA ASP A 126 4.93 16.88 11.50
C ASP A 126 5.27 18.19 12.24
N ALA A 127 5.47 18.09 13.55
CA ALA A 127 5.77 19.25 14.40
C ALA A 127 7.12 19.94 14.07
N ASN A 128 8.01 19.27 13.34
CA ASN A 128 9.27 19.83 12.86
C ASN A 128 9.15 20.46 11.47
N GLY A 129 7.96 20.40 10.87
CA GLY A 129 7.72 20.90 9.51
C GLY A 129 8.15 19.94 8.41
N HIS A 130 8.45 18.68 8.72
CA HIS A 130 8.78 17.68 7.70
C HIS A 130 7.49 17.16 7.04
N LEU A 131 7.51 17.05 5.72
CA LEU A 131 6.41 16.54 4.91
C LEU A 131 6.62 15.06 4.58
N ALA A 132 5.53 14.31 4.49
CA ALA A 132 5.53 12.98 3.89
C ALA A 132 4.24 12.72 3.12
N CYS A 133 4.30 11.79 2.17
CA CYS A 133 3.14 11.29 1.46
C CYS A 133 3.21 9.78 1.28
N ALA A 134 2.05 9.13 1.20
CA ALA A 134 1.91 7.73 0.86
C ALA A 134 0.70 7.51 -0.05
N THR A 135 0.77 6.52 -0.93
CA THR A 135 -0.31 6.14 -1.86
C THR A 135 -0.34 4.61 -2.00
N SER A 136 -1.52 4.03 -2.10
CA SER A 136 -1.71 2.58 -2.27
C SER A 136 -2.91 2.29 -3.17
N THR A 137 -2.80 1.27 -4.03
CA THR A 137 -3.83 0.82 -4.97
C THR A 137 -3.78 -0.68 -5.27
#